data_AF-A0A507DVY0-F1
#
_entry.id   AF-A0A507DVY0-F1
#
_cell.length_a   1.000
_cell.length_b   1.000
_cell.length_c   1.000
_cell.angle_alpha   90.00
_cell.angle_beta   90.00
_cell.angle_gamma   90.00
#
_symmetry.space_group_name_H-M   'P 1'
#
loop_
_entity.id
_entity.type
_entity.pdbx_description
1 polymer ?
#
loop_
_entity_poly.entity_id
_entity_poly.type
_entity_poly.pdbx_seq_one_letter_code
_entity_poly.pdbx_strand_id
1 'polypeptide(L)'
;MAPTPKTGIAAGTNKGHVTTKRELKQKPVNRKGTLAKRTKFVRDLVREVAGYSPYEKRIMELLKNSADKRARKLAKRRLGTFGRAKRKVEEMSAVIAESRRTAAH
;
A
#
# COMPACT_ATOMS: atom_id res chain seq x y z
N MET A 1 -15.16 13.47 10.88
CA MET A 1 -15.82 14.65 10.29
C MET A 1 -17.28 14.28 10.09
N ALA A 2 -18.18 14.90 10.86
CA ALA A 2 -19.61 14.59 10.76
C ALA A 2 -20.09 14.86 9.32
N PRO A 3 -20.97 14.00 8.76
CA PRO A 3 -21.48 14.23 7.41
C PRO A 3 -22.25 15.56 7.36
N THR A 4 -21.96 16.39 6.37
CA THR A 4 -22.71 17.63 6.13
C THR A 4 -24.19 17.31 5.92
N PRO A 5 -25.11 18.03 6.58
CA PRO A 5 -26.54 17.81 6.39
C PRO A 5 -26.94 18.15 4.95
N LYS A 6 -27.87 17.37 4.40
CA LYS A 6 -28.45 17.66 3.08
C LYS A 6 -29.36 18.89 3.18
N THR A 7 -29.38 19.73 2.14
CA THR A 7 -30.07 21.02 2.14
C THR A 7 -31.50 20.96 1.57
N GLY A 8 -31.98 19.80 1.12
CA GLY A 8 -33.32 19.68 0.52
C GLY A 8 -33.43 20.18 -0.92
N ILE A 9 -32.33 20.69 -1.50
CA ILE A 9 -32.29 21.25 -2.86
C ILE A 9 -32.15 20.11 -3.90
N ALA A 10 -32.70 20.28 -5.10
CA ALA A 10 -32.65 19.30 -6.19
C ALA A 10 -31.25 19.17 -6.87
N ALA A 11 -30.44 20.22 -6.83
CA ALA A 11 -29.09 20.27 -7.42
C ALA A 11 -28.08 20.98 -6.49
N GLY A 12 -26.78 20.73 -6.67
CA GLY A 12 -25.70 21.25 -5.81
C GLY A 12 -25.04 20.20 -4.91
N THR A 13 -24.01 20.61 -4.15
CA THR A 13 -23.10 19.70 -3.42
C THR A 13 -23.76 18.91 -2.28
N ASN A 14 -24.69 19.54 -1.53
CA ASN A 14 -25.41 18.91 -0.42
C ASN A 14 -26.88 18.60 -0.77
N LYS A 15 -27.16 18.34 -2.04
CA LYS A 15 -28.51 18.10 -2.54
C LYS A 15 -29.18 16.83 -1.97
N GLY A 16 -30.50 16.80 -2.10
CA GLY A 16 -31.35 15.68 -1.73
C GLY A 16 -32.09 15.88 -0.40
N HIS A 17 -32.97 14.93 -0.09
CA HIS A 17 -33.85 15.01 1.08
C HIS A 17 -33.07 15.06 2.41
N VAL A 18 -33.47 15.98 3.28
CA VAL A 18 -32.89 16.18 4.60
C VAL A 18 -33.10 14.91 5.41
N THR A 19 -32.02 14.18 5.71
CA THR A 19 -32.05 12.89 6.38
C THR A 19 -30.97 12.84 7.44
N THR A 20 -31.29 12.27 8.61
CA THR A 20 -30.33 12.02 9.69
C THR A 20 -29.57 10.73 9.40
N LYS A 21 -28.27 10.85 9.06
CA LYS A 21 -27.44 9.67 8.80
C LYS A 21 -27.10 8.96 10.12
N ARG A 22 -27.43 7.67 10.21
CA ARG A 22 -27.07 6.82 11.34
C ARG A 22 -25.64 6.28 11.15
N GLU A 23 -24.84 6.33 12.19
CA GLU A 23 -23.54 5.66 12.21
C GLU A 23 -23.73 4.16 12.43
N LEU A 24 -23.45 3.36 11.40
CA LEU A 24 -23.53 1.91 11.44
C LEU A 24 -22.16 1.32 11.80
N LYS A 25 -22.16 0.23 12.59
CA LYS A 25 -20.95 -0.54 12.85
C LYS A 25 -20.39 -1.09 11.54
N GLN A 26 -19.06 -1.03 11.39
CA GLN A 26 -18.38 -1.58 10.22
C GLN A 26 -18.65 -3.08 10.10
N LYS A 27 -19.13 -3.51 8.93
CA LYS A 27 -19.40 -4.92 8.64
C LYS A 27 -18.10 -5.74 8.67
N PRO A 28 -18.09 -6.97 9.24
CA PRO A 28 -16.91 -7.82 9.28
C PRO A 28 -16.29 -8.08 7.90
N VAL A 29 -17.10 -8.17 6.85
CA VAL A 29 -16.63 -8.37 5.46
C VAL A 29 -15.70 -7.25 4.97
N ASN A 30 -15.83 -6.03 5.51
CA ASN A 30 -14.97 -4.90 5.16
C ASN A 30 -13.57 -5.02 5.77
N ARG A 31 -13.35 -5.95 6.70
CA ARG A 31 -12.03 -6.25 7.28
C ARG A 31 -11.21 -7.21 6.41
N LYS A 32 -11.77 -7.77 5.34
CA LYS A 32 -11.04 -8.66 4.42
C LYS A 32 -9.83 -7.91 3.83
N GLY A 33 -8.64 -8.50 3.96
CA GLY A 33 -7.38 -7.94 3.46
C GLY A 33 -6.52 -7.23 4.51
N THR A 34 -7.00 -7.05 5.75
CA THR A 34 -6.15 -6.53 6.84
C THR A 34 -5.08 -7.54 7.23
N LEU A 35 -3.87 -7.05 7.50
CA LEU A 35 -2.74 -7.86 7.94
C LEU A 35 -2.88 -8.24 9.42
N ALA A 36 -3.01 -9.54 9.74
CA ALA A 36 -3.00 -10.03 11.11
C ALA A 36 -1.56 -10.30 11.60
N LYS A 37 -1.33 -10.25 12.93
CA LYS A 37 0.00 -10.47 13.55
C LYS A 37 0.62 -11.81 13.13
N ARG A 38 -0.15 -12.90 13.21
CA ARG A 38 0.29 -14.25 12.78
C ARG A 38 0.66 -14.29 11.30
N THR A 39 -0.19 -13.72 10.44
CA THR A 39 0.06 -13.71 8.98
C THR A 39 1.28 -12.87 8.61
N LYS A 40 1.55 -11.78 9.34
CA LYS A 40 2.77 -10.99 9.18
C LYS A 40 4.01 -11.83 9.51
N PHE A 41 4.05 -12.42 10.70
CA PHE A 41 5.16 -13.27 11.15
C PHE A 41 5.49 -14.38 10.15
N VAL A 42 4.46 -15.11 9.67
CA VAL A 42 4.67 -16.18 8.68
C VAL A 42 5.19 -15.65 7.34
N ARG A 43 4.71 -14.48 6.88
CA ARG A 43 5.18 -13.88 5.61
C ARG A 43 6.62 -13.41 5.70
N ASP A 44 7.01 -12.84 6.85
CA ASP A 44 8.36 -12.36 7.10
C ASP A 44 9.34 -13.54 7.12
N LEU A 45 9.01 -14.63 7.82
CA LEU A 45 9.79 -15.88 7.83
C LEU A 45 9.97 -16.49 6.43
N VAL A 46 8.89 -16.58 5.63
CA VAL A 46 8.98 -17.11 4.26
C VAL A 46 9.85 -16.21 3.39
N ARG A 47 9.80 -14.88 3.57
CA ARG A 47 10.60 -13.94 2.80
C ARG A 47 12.09 -14.07 3.12
N GLU A 48 12.44 -14.33 4.38
CA GLU A 48 13.82 -14.61 4.81
C GLU A 48 14.36 -15.89 4.16
N VAL A 49 13.59 -16.98 4.20
CA VAL A 49 14.02 -18.29 3.68
C VAL A 49 14.07 -18.31 2.14
N ALA A 50 13.05 -17.81 1.46
CA ALA A 50 12.97 -17.86 0.00
C ALA A 50 13.75 -16.72 -0.69
N GLY A 51 14.02 -15.63 0.03
CA GLY A 51 14.71 -14.45 -0.49
C GLY A 51 13.92 -13.65 -1.52
N TYR A 52 14.67 -12.94 -2.38
CA TYR A 52 14.13 -12.05 -3.41
C TYR A 52 14.19 -12.64 -4.81
N SER A 53 13.15 -12.40 -5.58
CA SER A 53 13.11 -12.76 -7.00
C SER A 53 14.08 -11.90 -7.84
N PRO A 54 14.48 -12.35 -9.05
CA PRO A 54 15.45 -11.62 -9.87
C PRO A 54 15.05 -10.18 -10.21
N TYR A 55 13.75 -9.93 -10.41
CA TYR A 55 13.27 -8.56 -10.69
C TYR A 55 13.25 -7.68 -9.43
N GLU A 56 13.03 -8.24 -8.25
CA GLU A 56 13.13 -7.53 -6.98
C GLU A 56 14.58 -7.13 -6.68
N LYS A 57 15.53 -8.04 -6.92
CA LYS A 57 16.98 -7.75 -6.85
C LYS A 57 17.37 -6.60 -7.77
N ARG A 58 16.93 -6.62 -9.03
CA ARG A 58 17.20 -5.53 -9.99
C ARG A 58 16.58 -4.20 -9.57
N ILE A 59 15.40 -4.22 -8.95
CA ILE A 59 14.78 -3.00 -8.41
C ILE A 59 15.63 -2.45 -7.25
N MET A 60 16.09 -3.31 -6.34
CA MET A 60 16.97 -2.88 -5.24
C MET A 60 18.27 -2.27 -5.74
N GLU A 61 18.91 -2.85 -6.77
CA GLU A 61 20.10 -2.25 -7.41
C GLU A 61 19.84 -0.85 -7.95
N LEU A 62 18.72 -0.67 -8.67
CA LEU A 62 18.35 0.64 -9.22
C LEU A 62 18.07 1.67 -8.11
N LEU A 63 17.49 1.24 -6.99
CA LEU A 63 17.23 2.11 -5.85
C LEU A 63 18.51 2.47 -5.08
N LYS A 64 19.49 1.56 -4.99
CA LYS A 64 20.82 1.88 -4.42
C LYS A 64 21.56 2.94 -5.24
N ASN A 65 21.36 2.95 -6.55
CA ASN A 65 21.94 3.94 -7.47
C ASN A 65 21.06 5.19 -7.67
N SER A 66 20.09 5.45 -6.78
CA SER A 66 19.19 6.62 -6.83
C SER A 66 18.42 6.78 -8.15
N ALA A 67 18.13 5.67 -8.85
CA ALA A 67 17.45 5.65 -10.14
C ALA A 67 15.94 5.32 -10.01
N ASP A 68 15.22 6.05 -9.15
CA ASP A 68 13.81 5.77 -8.78
C ASP A 68 12.84 5.70 -9.97
N LYS A 69 12.99 6.61 -10.94
CA LYS A 69 12.14 6.63 -12.14
C LYS A 69 12.32 5.36 -12.97
N ARG A 70 13.55 4.86 -13.08
CA ARG A 70 13.87 3.61 -13.79
C ARG A 70 13.36 2.40 -13.01
N ALA A 71 13.52 2.39 -11.69
CA ALA A 71 12.97 1.35 -10.81
C ALA A 71 11.44 1.23 -10.95
N ARG A 72 10.71 2.36 -10.93
CA ARG A 72 9.26 2.40 -11.13
C ARG A 72 8.84 1.94 -12.53
N LYS A 73 9.59 2.31 -13.57
CA LYS A 73 9.32 1.86 -14.96
C LYS A 73 9.50 0.36 -15.11
N LEU A 74 10.57 -0.20 -14.53
CA LEU A 74 10.81 -1.64 -14.51
C LEU A 74 9.72 -2.39 -13.72
N ALA A 75 9.40 -1.91 -12.52
CA ALA A 75 8.36 -2.51 -11.68
C ALA A 75 6.98 -2.46 -12.35
N LYS A 76 6.63 -1.37 -13.04
CA LYS A 76 5.38 -1.28 -13.83
C LYS A 76 5.38 -2.30 -14.98
N ARG A 77 6.49 -2.46 -15.70
CA ARG A 77 6.60 -3.46 -16.78
C ARG A 77 6.43 -4.90 -16.26
N ARG A 78 6.84 -5.19 -15.02
CA ARG A 78 6.72 -6.53 -14.41
C ARG A 78 5.37 -6.78 -13.72
N LEU A 79 4.79 -5.77 -13.08
CA LEU A 79 3.58 -5.91 -12.24
C LEU A 79 2.30 -5.38 -12.91
N GLY A 80 2.43 -4.71 -14.07
CA GLY A 80 1.34 -4.16 -14.89
C GLY A 80 0.98 -2.71 -14.53
N THR A 81 0.49 -2.46 -13.33
CA THR A 81 -0.06 -1.14 -12.95
C THR A 81 0.90 -0.29 -12.12
N PHE A 82 0.74 1.04 -12.21
CA PHE A 82 1.60 1.97 -11.47
C PHE A 82 1.40 1.88 -9.95
N GLY A 83 0.17 1.65 -9.47
CA GLY A 83 -0.09 1.48 -8.04
C GLY A 83 0.63 0.25 -7.45
N ARG A 84 0.67 -0.87 -8.19
CA ARG A 84 1.43 -2.06 -7.79
C ARG A 84 2.93 -1.80 -7.82
N ALA A 85 3.42 -1.11 -8.85
CA ALA A 85 4.82 -0.74 -8.99
C ALA A 85 5.29 0.16 -7.84
N LYS A 86 4.51 1.20 -7.51
CA LYS A 86 4.79 2.11 -6.39
C LYS A 86 4.92 1.35 -5.08
N ARG A 87 3.93 0.51 -4.76
CA ARG A 87 3.94 -0.32 -3.54
C ARG A 87 5.16 -1.24 -3.47
N LYS A 88 5.54 -1.89 -4.58
CA LYS A 88 6.71 -2.77 -4.61
C LYS A 88 8.02 -2.00 -4.44
N VAL A 89 8.13 -0.81 -5.02
CA VAL A 89 9.30 0.06 -4.85
C VAL A 89 9.43 0.54 -3.40
N GLU A 90 8.32 0.92 -2.76
CA GLU A 90 8.30 1.29 -1.34
C GLU A 90 8.71 0.12 -0.44
N GLU A 91 8.24 -1.10 -0.72
CA GLU A 91 8.68 -2.33 -0.03
C GLU A 91 10.21 -2.53 -0.16
N MET A 92 10.76 -2.43 -1.38
CA MET A 92 12.21 -2.60 -1.61
C MET A 92 13.04 -1.47 -0.96
N SER A 93 12.52 -0.24 -0.93
CA SER A 93 13.17 0.88 -0.25
C SER A 93 13.24 0.67 1.27
N ALA A 94 12.15 0.17 1.88
CA ALA A 94 12.12 -0.17 3.30
C ALA A 94 13.14 -1.25 3.66
N VAL A 95 13.26 -2.30 2.83
CA VAL A 95 14.28 -3.36 2.98
C VAL A 95 15.69 -2.79 2.94
N ILE A 96 15.99 -1.90 1.99
CA ILE A 96 17.32 -1.27 1.91
C ILE A 96 17.61 -0.43 3.16
N ALA A 97 16.62 0.32 3.65
CA ALA A 97 16.76 1.13 4.85
C ALA A 97 16.95 0.28 6.12
N GLU A 98 16.31 -0.89 6.20
CA GLU A 98 16.53 -1.86 7.27
C GLU A 98 17.92 -2.50 7.19
N SER A 99 18.33 -2.95 6.01
CA SER A 99 19.67 -3.51 5.76
C SER A 99 20.80 -2.52 6.10
N ARG A 100 20.61 -1.22 5.82
CA ARG A 100 21.57 -0.19 6.21
C ARG A 100 21.64 0.01 7.72
N ARG A 101 20.51 -0.10 8.43
CA ARG A 101 20.47 0.00 9.89
C ARG A 101 21.15 -1.20 10.55
N THR A 102 20.86 -2.41 10.07
CA THR A 102 21.49 -3.63 10.62
C THR A 102 22.99 -3.68 10.36
N ALA A 103 23.47 -3.16 9.24
CA ALA A 103 24.90 -3.14 8.92
C ALA A 103 25.70 -2.05 9.68
N ALA A 104 25.00 -1.09 10.29
CA ALA A 104 25.62 -0.02 11.08
C ALA A 104 25.72 -0.37 12.58
N HIS A 105 25.09 -1.47 12.99
CA HIS A 105 25.24 -2.10 14.31
C HIS A 105 26.30 -3.19 14.22
#